data_AF-A0A9E5Q3E6-F1
#
_entry.id   AF-A0A9E5Q3E6-F1
#
_cell.length_a   1.000
_cell.length_b   1.000
_cell.length_c   1.000
_cell.angle_alpha   90.00
_cell.angle_beta   90.00
_cell.angle_gamma   90.00
#
_symmetry.space_group_name_H-M   'P 1'
#
loop_
_entity.id
_entity.type
_entity.pdbx_description
1 polymer ?
#
loop_
_entity_poly.entity_id
_entity_poly.type
_entity_poly.pdbx_seq_one_letter_code
_entity_poly.pdbx_strand_id
1 'polypeptide(L)'
;MDGEEYDYGWILNVDAGHKVWEMVEENSQHAGGAFKNRIWKTQIKLNSGDYWVRYVTDDSHSPQRWNANPPNDPVFWGLTITGVPGQYDPNAVQEFRGPDFKPVVNLTRVGNNQYVEEGLEFTEETTVQITAIGEGRDGEMFDYGWIVNARTDQIVWEMTYDKTRHAGGAHKNRMIEETVVLPPGRYWVYYMTDDSHAYGSWNSEEPRQPSRWGITVKVNEADLKSQKVRRAHEKSTQLIVDISKIRDNEFVQEAFEIKKETTLKIFALGEGRDGEMYDYGWIVDGRTGKRIWTMDYYKTKPAGGAQKNRMVDTEITLLPGTYIVYYKSDGSHSFGDWNATSPRQPHRWGISIYLIDGDTESIKPLPEATIEQSSPLIELTDIYNDELVHKSFAIEKGMSIRIVAIGEGSGGRMVDYGWIINSATGKKVWNMDYHHTHNAGGSHKNRLTDEVIYLPAGSYTVYFRTDNSHAYNSWNARPPDDPSHWGIRIFPAERDFDTSKFKIQEELGTRGNVISQIIRVRNYEHLKKTFKLEKNTRVRISAIGEGSWEEMYDYGWIENRHTKEVVWIMSYDQTHWAGGARKNRGAELIRELPAGEYILHFISDDSHSYHNWNAPPPTDEGHYGITLYKVENQ
;
A
#
# COMPACT_ATOMS: atom_id res chain seq x y z
N MET A 1 19.42 20.31 -36.85
CA MET A 1 20.71 20.18 -37.57
C MET A 1 21.50 19.34 -36.62
N ASP A 2 21.25 18.04 -36.67
CA ASP A 2 21.51 17.16 -35.54
C ASP A 2 22.77 16.39 -35.87
N GLY A 3 23.74 16.45 -34.96
CA GLY A 3 25.12 16.07 -35.19
C GLY A 3 25.33 14.56 -35.14
N GLU A 4 24.64 13.84 -36.01
CA GLU A 4 24.69 12.39 -36.07
C GLU A 4 25.84 11.94 -36.98
N GLU A 5 26.91 11.41 -36.38
CA GLU A 5 27.94 10.70 -37.14
C GLU A 5 27.46 9.26 -37.47
N TYR A 6 27.08 9.07 -38.73
CA TYR A 6 26.54 7.84 -39.31
C TYR A 6 27.57 6.69 -39.40
N ASP A 7 28.81 7.06 -39.72
CA ASP A 7 30.00 6.20 -39.75
C ASP A 7 31.08 6.82 -38.85
N TYR A 8 31.56 6.09 -37.85
CA TYR A 8 32.53 6.63 -36.90
C TYR A 8 33.44 5.54 -36.31
N GLY A 9 34.58 5.97 -35.79
CA GLY A 9 35.57 5.09 -35.17
C GLY A 9 36.02 5.59 -33.81
N TRP A 10 36.51 4.67 -32.99
CA TRP A 10 37.06 4.98 -31.67
C TRP A 10 38.15 3.99 -31.27
N ILE A 11 38.96 4.40 -30.30
CA ILE A 11 39.99 3.57 -29.67
C ILE A 11 39.64 3.44 -28.20
N LEU A 12 39.56 2.20 -27.71
CA LEU A 12 39.18 1.84 -26.35
C LEU A 12 40.40 1.25 -25.63
N ASN A 13 40.76 1.76 -24.45
CA ASN A 13 41.70 1.06 -23.58
C ASN A 13 40.98 -0.14 -22.93
N VAL A 14 41.54 -1.34 -23.08
CA VAL A 14 40.90 -2.60 -22.65
C VAL A 14 40.79 -2.67 -21.14
N ASP A 15 41.85 -2.31 -20.42
CA ASP A 15 41.92 -2.43 -18.97
C ASP A 15 41.09 -1.35 -18.28
N ALA A 16 41.15 -0.13 -18.80
CA ALA A 16 40.49 1.03 -18.22
C ALA A 16 39.04 1.22 -18.69
N GLY A 17 38.59 0.44 -19.68
CA GLY A 17 37.19 0.37 -20.09
C GLY A 17 36.60 1.62 -20.75
N HIS A 18 37.40 2.65 -21.05
CA HIS A 18 36.94 3.92 -21.63
C HIS A 18 37.65 4.27 -22.94
N LYS A 19 36.98 5.10 -23.76
CA LYS A 19 37.52 5.56 -25.04
C LYS A 19 38.65 6.55 -24.78
N VAL A 20 39.80 6.31 -25.39
CA VAL A 20 40.95 7.23 -25.37
C VAL A 20 40.96 8.17 -26.57
N TRP A 21 40.14 7.83 -27.58
CA TRP A 21 39.94 8.61 -28.79
C TRP A 21 38.61 8.22 -29.41
N GLU A 22 37.83 9.18 -29.89
CA GLU A 22 36.56 8.95 -30.59
C GLU A 22 36.35 10.06 -31.62
N MET A 23 36.08 9.65 -32.86
CA MET A 23 35.63 10.57 -33.89
C MET A 23 34.22 11.06 -33.55
N VAL A 24 34.07 12.39 -33.53
CA VAL A 24 32.83 13.12 -33.33
C VAL A 24 32.80 14.30 -34.30
N GLU A 25 31.60 14.81 -34.61
CA GLU A 25 31.44 15.80 -35.68
C GLU A 25 32.24 17.07 -35.39
N GLU A 26 32.30 17.47 -34.12
CA GLU A 26 32.97 18.67 -33.63
C GLU A 26 34.48 18.63 -33.83
N ASN A 27 35.08 17.43 -33.82
CA ASN A 27 36.52 17.23 -33.96
C ASN A 27 36.94 16.83 -35.38
N SER A 28 35.97 16.59 -36.26
CA SER A 28 36.20 16.20 -37.65
C SER A 28 36.04 17.39 -38.61
N GLN A 29 36.40 17.16 -39.88
CA GLN A 29 36.27 18.15 -40.95
C GLN A 29 35.67 17.50 -42.19
N HIS A 30 35.05 18.29 -43.06
CA HIS A 30 34.39 17.80 -44.26
C HIS A 30 35.39 17.12 -45.22
N ALA A 31 35.11 15.88 -45.62
CA ALA A 31 36.01 15.04 -46.43
C ALA A 31 35.80 15.18 -47.95
N GLY A 32 34.94 16.10 -48.39
CA GLY A 32 34.53 16.25 -49.79
C GLY A 32 33.28 15.42 -50.13
N GLY A 33 32.67 15.69 -51.28
CA GLY A 33 31.43 15.03 -51.69
C GLY A 33 30.20 15.51 -50.92
N ALA A 34 29.43 14.57 -50.37
CA ALA A 34 28.25 14.86 -49.57
C ALA A 34 28.61 15.47 -48.20
N PHE A 35 27.74 16.35 -47.69
CA PHE A 35 27.95 17.09 -46.42
C PHE A 35 28.25 16.18 -45.22
N LYS A 36 27.68 14.96 -45.22
CA LYS A 36 27.88 13.94 -44.18
C LYS A 36 29.28 13.29 -44.17
N ASN A 37 30.09 13.49 -45.21
CA ASN A 37 31.40 12.86 -45.28
C ASN A 37 32.39 13.60 -44.38
N ARG A 38 32.93 12.90 -43.39
CA ARG A 38 33.84 13.46 -42.38
C ARG A 38 35.20 12.78 -42.42
N ILE A 39 36.24 13.53 -42.10
CA ILE A 39 37.60 13.02 -41.89
C ILE A 39 38.21 13.68 -40.68
N TRP A 40 38.89 12.90 -39.84
CA TRP A 40 39.70 13.43 -38.75
C TRP A 40 41.11 12.88 -38.83
N LYS A 41 42.10 13.78 -38.80
CA LYS A 41 43.52 13.45 -38.76
C LYS A 41 44.11 14.06 -37.51
N THR A 42 44.61 13.23 -36.61
CA THR A 42 45.22 13.68 -35.36
C THR A 42 46.34 12.75 -34.93
N GLN A 43 47.15 13.20 -33.97
CA GLN A 43 48.15 12.39 -33.28
C GLN A 43 47.71 12.20 -31.84
N ILE A 44 47.73 10.95 -31.37
CA ILE A 44 47.44 10.59 -29.98
C ILE A 44 48.64 9.89 -29.37
N LYS A 45 48.82 10.09 -28.06
CA LYS A 45 49.80 9.35 -27.27
C LYS A 45 49.05 8.26 -26.51
N LEU A 46 49.34 7.00 -26.83
CA LEU A 46 48.87 5.85 -26.08
C LEU A 46 49.95 5.44 -25.07
N ASN A 47 49.56 5.23 -23.83
CA ASN A 47 50.44 4.62 -22.83
C ASN A 47 50.56 3.11 -23.12
N SER A 48 51.49 2.43 -22.45
CA SER A 48 51.55 0.96 -22.52
C SER A 48 50.23 0.35 -22.07
N GLY A 49 49.65 -0.54 -22.88
CA GLY A 49 48.41 -1.22 -22.55
C GLY A 49 47.78 -1.86 -23.78
N ASP A 50 46.66 -2.52 -23.53
CA ASP A 50 45.87 -3.22 -24.53
C ASP A 50 44.78 -2.30 -25.07
N TYR A 51 44.61 -2.24 -26.39
CA TYR A 51 43.67 -1.33 -27.04
C TYR A 51 42.84 -2.03 -28.13
N TRP A 52 41.53 -1.74 -28.13
CA TRP A 52 40.67 -2.05 -29.26
C TRP A 52 40.54 -0.86 -30.19
N VAL A 53 40.72 -1.10 -31.48
CA VAL A 53 40.41 -0.16 -32.55
C VAL A 53 39.10 -0.58 -33.18
N ARG A 54 38.11 0.30 -33.18
CA ARG A 54 36.77 0.00 -33.69
C ARG A 54 36.36 1.03 -34.74
N TYR A 55 35.67 0.56 -35.76
CA TYR A 55 35.02 1.37 -36.77
C TYR A 55 33.67 0.73 -37.07
N VAL A 56 32.61 1.54 -37.04
CA VAL A 56 31.26 1.09 -37.37
C VAL A 56 30.83 1.86 -38.60
N THR A 57 30.28 1.12 -39.57
CA THR A 57 29.63 1.69 -40.74
C THR A 57 28.14 1.39 -40.67
N ASP A 58 27.32 2.39 -40.97
CA ASP A 58 25.94 2.19 -41.36
C ASP A 58 25.89 1.79 -42.82
N ASP A 59 25.01 0.85 -43.14
CA ASP A 59 24.89 0.19 -44.44
C ASP A 59 24.44 1.12 -45.58
N SER A 60 24.44 2.43 -45.35
CA SER A 60 24.02 3.41 -46.31
C SER A 60 25.03 3.55 -47.46
N HIS A 61 26.33 3.34 -47.23
CA HIS A 61 27.33 3.33 -48.30
C HIS A 61 28.67 2.65 -47.91
N SER A 62 29.46 2.26 -48.90
CA SER A 62 30.80 1.66 -48.75
C SER A 62 31.73 2.11 -49.89
N PRO A 63 33.06 1.86 -49.80
CA PRO A 63 33.99 2.12 -50.90
C PRO A 63 33.56 1.52 -52.24
N GLN A 64 32.81 0.41 -52.21
CA GLN A 64 32.31 -0.28 -53.39
C GLN A 64 30.92 0.20 -53.84
N ARG A 65 30.16 0.89 -52.99
CA ARG A 65 28.78 1.31 -53.29
C ARG A 65 28.39 2.57 -52.51
N TRP A 66 28.39 3.71 -53.21
CA TRP A 66 28.02 5.01 -52.63
C TRP A 66 26.56 5.36 -52.92
N ASN A 67 25.80 5.73 -51.89
CA ASN A 67 24.42 6.24 -52.03
C ASN A 67 24.34 7.77 -52.14
N ALA A 68 25.49 8.45 -52.03
CA ALA A 68 25.66 9.89 -52.13
C ALA A 68 27.04 10.20 -52.75
N ASN A 69 27.35 11.47 -53.01
CA ASN A 69 28.65 11.83 -53.58
C ASN A 69 29.80 11.37 -52.65
N PRO A 70 30.77 10.59 -53.15
CA PRO A 70 31.86 10.05 -52.34
C PRO A 70 32.81 11.14 -51.80
N PRO A 71 33.55 10.88 -50.72
CA PRO A 71 34.62 11.74 -50.24
C PRO A 71 35.74 11.84 -51.28
N ASN A 72 36.65 12.79 -51.08
CA ASN A 72 37.81 12.98 -51.96
C ASN A 72 38.73 11.75 -52.02
N ASP A 73 38.73 10.91 -50.98
CA ASP A 73 39.38 9.60 -50.94
C ASP A 73 38.35 8.49 -50.70
N PRO A 74 37.69 7.99 -51.76
CA PRO A 74 36.61 7.00 -51.63
C PRO A 74 37.09 5.61 -51.22
N VAL A 75 38.39 5.32 -51.29
CA VAL A 75 38.95 4.02 -50.91
C VAL A 75 39.21 3.98 -49.40
N PHE A 76 39.50 5.14 -48.80
CA PHE A 76 39.69 5.31 -47.37
C PHE A 76 38.35 5.56 -46.65
N TRP A 77 37.58 4.48 -46.42
CA TRP A 77 36.38 4.50 -45.58
C TRP A 77 36.59 3.58 -44.37
N GLY A 78 37.08 4.16 -43.27
CA GLY A 78 37.52 3.40 -42.12
C GLY A 78 38.44 4.19 -41.19
N LEU A 79 39.10 3.47 -40.29
CA LEU A 79 40.08 4.02 -39.37
C LEU A 79 41.44 3.37 -39.64
N THR A 80 42.48 4.20 -39.74
CA THR A 80 43.87 3.74 -39.87
C THR A 80 44.71 4.38 -38.78
N ILE A 81 45.49 3.56 -38.09
CA ILE A 81 46.49 4.00 -37.11
C ILE A 81 47.85 3.77 -37.72
N THR A 82 48.67 4.82 -37.74
CA THR A 82 50.06 4.76 -38.16
C THR A 82 50.94 5.32 -37.06
N GLY A 83 52.07 4.68 -36.80
CA GLY A 83 53.04 5.20 -35.86
C GLY A 83 53.71 6.47 -36.40
N VAL A 84 53.94 7.45 -35.53
CA VAL A 84 54.58 8.72 -35.90
C VAL A 84 56.10 8.52 -36.01
N PRO A 85 56.74 8.68 -37.20
CA PRO A 85 58.16 8.40 -37.37
C PRO A 85 59.05 9.08 -36.33
N GLY A 86 59.96 8.31 -35.72
CA GLY A 86 60.86 8.79 -34.66
C GLY A 86 60.21 8.97 -33.28
N GLN A 87 58.90 8.71 -33.14
CA GLN A 87 58.16 8.82 -31.88
C GLN A 87 57.44 7.53 -31.48
N TYR A 88 57.59 6.45 -32.25
CA TYR A 88 57.12 5.11 -31.90
C TYR A 88 58.20 4.06 -32.22
N ASP A 89 58.24 2.99 -31.43
CA ASP A 89 58.97 1.77 -31.76
C ASP A 89 57.97 0.77 -32.37
N PRO A 90 58.11 0.37 -33.64
CA PRO A 90 57.25 -0.64 -34.26
C PRO A 90 57.24 -1.97 -33.50
N ASN A 91 58.34 -2.32 -32.81
CA ASN A 91 58.43 -3.57 -32.06
C ASN A 91 57.71 -3.49 -30.70
N ALA A 92 57.31 -2.30 -30.26
CA ALA A 92 56.52 -2.10 -29.05
C ALA A 92 55.00 -2.26 -29.30
N VAL A 93 54.59 -2.51 -30.55
CA VAL A 93 53.19 -2.71 -30.94
C VAL A 93 53.04 -4.10 -31.55
N GLN A 94 52.16 -4.90 -30.99
CA GLN A 94 51.79 -6.19 -31.54
C GLN A 94 50.27 -6.33 -31.55
N GLU A 95 49.73 -7.02 -32.55
CA GLU A 95 48.36 -7.50 -32.46
C GLU A 95 48.29 -8.54 -31.33
N PHE A 96 47.34 -8.37 -30.42
CA PHE A 96 47.05 -9.34 -29.38
C PHE A 96 45.60 -9.78 -29.49
N ARG A 97 45.33 -10.99 -29.02
CA ARG A 97 43.96 -11.45 -28.85
C ARG A 97 43.48 -10.98 -27.49
N GLY A 98 42.66 -9.94 -27.49
CA GLY A 98 42.13 -9.39 -26.25
C GLY A 98 41.22 -10.36 -25.49
N PRO A 99 40.86 -10.01 -24.24
CA PRO A 99 40.05 -10.84 -23.37
C PRO A 99 38.75 -11.29 -24.06
N ASP A 100 38.52 -12.59 -24.06
CA ASP A 100 37.34 -13.21 -24.66
C ASP A 100 36.18 -13.09 -23.67
N PHE A 101 35.28 -12.12 -23.90
CA PHE A 101 34.13 -11.90 -23.05
C PHE A 101 32.97 -12.82 -23.42
N LYS A 102 32.54 -13.68 -22.50
CA LYS A 102 31.38 -14.56 -22.66
C LYS A 102 30.16 -14.03 -21.90
N PRO A 103 28.96 -14.13 -22.48
CA PRO A 103 27.73 -13.74 -21.79
C PRO A 103 27.49 -14.64 -20.58
N VAL A 104 27.20 -14.03 -19.43
CA VAL A 104 26.78 -14.71 -18.21
C VAL A 104 25.32 -14.42 -17.87
N VAL A 105 24.83 -13.25 -18.28
CA VAL A 105 23.42 -12.86 -18.28
C VAL A 105 23.08 -12.41 -19.70
N ASN A 106 21.94 -12.88 -20.21
CA ASN A 106 21.47 -12.52 -21.54
C ASN A 106 19.95 -12.35 -21.55
N LEU A 107 19.51 -11.18 -21.09
CA LEU A 107 18.10 -10.78 -21.03
C LEU A 107 17.78 -9.97 -22.28
N THR A 108 17.74 -10.62 -23.45
CA THR A 108 17.45 -9.97 -24.74
C THR A 108 16.15 -10.50 -25.35
N ARG A 109 15.69 -9.84 -26.41
CA ARG A 109 14.40 -10.13 -27.06
C ARG A 109 13.22 -9.91 -26.12
N VAL A 110 13.33 -8.89 -25.27
CA VAL A 110 12.30 -8.51 -24.31
C VAL A 110 11.18 -7.79 -25.07
N GLY A 111 9.96 -8.35 -25.01
CA GLY A 111 8.77 -7.80 -25.66
C GLY A 111 8.05 -6.75 -24.78
N ASN A 112 6.94 -6.18 -25.23
CA ASN A 112 6.22 -5.12 -24.49
C ASN A 112 5.74 -5.60 -23.11
N ASN A 113 5.70 -4.69 -22.14
CA ASN A 113 5.24 -4.92 -20.76
C ASN A 113 5.94 -6.09 -20.07
N GLN A 114 7.22 -6.29 -20.36
CA GLN A 114 8.01 -7.36 -19.77
C GLN A 114 8.98 -6.80 -18.75
N TYR A 115 9.19 -7.62 -17.72
CA TYR A 115 10.19 -7.39 -16.70
C TYR A 115 10.94 -8.70 -16.52
N VAL A 116 12.25 -8.66 -16.75
CA VAL A 116 13.13 -9.82 -16.70
C VAL A 116 14.32 -9.55 -15.79
N GLU A 117 14.74 -10.58 -15.06
CA GLU A 117 15.80 -10.45 -14.07
C GLU A 117 16.64 -11.73 -13.98
N GLU A 118 17.92 -11.59 -13.65
CA GLU A 118 18.84 -12.72 -13.50
C GLU A 118 19.91 -12.43 -12.44
N GLY A 119 20.14 -13.39 -11.55
CA GLY A 119 21.09 -13.27 -10.44
C GLY A 119 22.48 -13.79 -10.76
N LEU A 120 23.51 -13.06 -10.32
CA LEU A 120 24.92 -13.44 -10.38
C LEU A 120 25.59 -13.34 -9.01
N GLU A 121 26.59 -14.18 -8.79
CA GLU A 121 27.49 -14.10 -7.64
C GLU A 121 28.94 -14.03 -8.13
N PHE A 122 29.68 -13.05 -7.62
CA PHE A 122 31.11 -12.91 -7.83
C PHE A 122 31.85 -13.20 -6.53
N THR A 123 32.80 -14.15 -6.55
CA THR A 123 33.61 -14.47 -5.37
C THR A 123 34.81 -13.54 -5.21
N GLU A 124 35.18 -12.85 -6.28
CA GLU A 124 36.31 -11.93 -6.38
C GLU A 124 35.90 -10.67 -7.16
N GLU A 125 36.68 -9.60 -7.03
CA GLU A 125 36.51 -8.42 -7.87
C GLU A 125 36.62 -8.81 -9.35
N THR A 126 35.62 -8.45 -10.15
CA THR A 126 35.47 -8.91 -11.53
C THR A 126 35.10 -7.76 -12.45
N THR A 127 35.84 -7.61 -13.55
CA THR A 127 35.50 -6.68 -14.62
C THR A 127 34.41 -7.28 -15.51
N VAL A 128 33.30 -6.56 -15.66
CA VAL A 128 32.16 -6.96 -16.48
C VAL A 128 31.95 -5.97 -17.63
N GLN A 129 31.61 -6.50 -18.81
CA GLN A 129 31.12 -5.71 -19.94
C GLN A 129 29.61 -5.77 -20.00
N ILE A 130 28.97 -4.60 -20.05
CA ILE A 130 27.53 -4.45 -20.12
C ILE A 130 27.18 -3.88 -21.48
N THR A 131 26.21 -4.49 -22.16
CA THR A 131 25.54 -3.87 -23.30
C THR A 131 24.05 -3.85 -23.06
N ALA A 132 23.42 -2.70 -23.24
CA ALA A 132 21.97 -2.57 -23.21
C ALA A 132 21.45 -1.76 -24.39
N ILE A 133 20.30 -2.14 -24.93
CA ILE A 133 19.55 -1.42 -25.96
C ILE A 133 18.11 -1.29 -25.47
N GLY A 134 17.53 -0.09 -25.54
CA GLY A 134 16.17 0.20 -25.10
C GLY A 134 15.62 1.52 -25.67
N GLU A 135 14.48 1.98 -25.16
CA GLU A 135 13.77 3.18 -25.60
C GLU A 135 14.02 4.34 -24.63
N GLY A 136 14.33 5.52 -25.16
CA GLY A 136 14.48 6.75 -24.39
C GLY A 136 14.16 8.00 -25.21
N ARG A 137 13.50 8.98 -24.61
CA ARG A 137 13.19 10.30 -25.22
C ARG A 137 13.18 11.38 -24.14
N ASP A 138 13.45 12.62 -24.54
CA ASP A 138 13.38 13.81 -23.67
C ASP A 138 14.19 13.71 -22.36
N GLY A 139 15.32 13.00 -22.37
CA GLY A 139 16.16 12.82 -21.18
C GLY A 139 15.75 11.67 -20.27
N GLU A 140 14.68 10.94 -20.60
CA GLU A 140 14.18 9.81 -19.83
C GLU A 140 14.34 8.48 -20.60
N MET A 141 14.39 7.38 -19.84
CA MET A 141 14.40 6.01 -20.36
C MET A 141 13.07 5.33 -20.04
N PHE A 142 12.53 4.59 -21.02
CA PHE A 142 11.26 3.86 -20.94
C PHE A 142 11.54 2.36 -20.91
N ASP A 143 12.41 1.88 -21.81
CA ASP A 143 12.95 0.53 -21.75
C ASP A 143 14.44 0.61 -21.40
N TYR A 144 14.84 -0.01 -20.29
CA TYR A 144 16.21 0.06 -19.81
C TYR A 144 16.54 -1.05 -18.83
N GLY A 145 17.84 -1.22 -18.58
CA GLY A 145 18.36 -2.15 -17.59
C GLY A 145 19.20 -1.48 -16.51
N TRP A 146 19.32 -2.17 -15.38
CA TRP A 146 20.13 -1.77 -14.24
C TRP A 146 20.68 -2.99 -13.50
N ILE A 147 21.68 -2.79 -12.66
CA ILE A 147 22.27 -3.81 -11.80
C ILE A 147 22.24 -3.32 -10.36
N VAL A 148 21.75 -4.16 -9.44
CA VAL A 148 21.79 -3.88 -7.99
C VAL A 148 22.73 -4.83 -7.27
N ASN A 149 23.37 -4.34 -6.23
CA ASN A 149 24.04 -5.18 -5.24
C ASN A 149 22.97 -5.81 -4.32
N ALA A 150 22.87 -7.13 -4.29
CA ALA A 150 21.76 -7.84 -3.65
C ALA A 150 21.76 -7.74 -2.11
N ARG A 151 22.89 -7.35 -1.50
CA ARG A 151 23.00 -7.14 -0.05
C ARG A 151 22.56 -5.74 0.36
N THR A 152 23.08 -4.73 -0.33
CA THR A 152 22.85 -3.32 0.03
C THR A 152 21.65 -2.72 -0.70
N ASP A 153 21.20 -3.40 -1.75
CA ASP A 153 20.17 -2.98 -2.68
C ASP A 153 20.47 -1.67 -3.42
N GLN A 154 21.75 -1.27 -3.43
CA GLN A 154 22.22 -0.12 -4.17
C GLN A 154 22.31 -0.46 -5.66
N ILE A 155 21.79 0.44 -6.50
CA ILE A 155 22.05 0.42 -7.94
C ILE A 155 23.53 0.72 -8.16
N VAL A 156 24.27 -0.27 -8.64
CA VAL A 156 25.70 -0.16 -8.95
C VAL A 156 25.95 0.20 -10.42
N TRP A 157 24.94 0.00 -11.27
CA TRP A 157 24.96 0.41 -12.67
C TRP A 157 23.52 0.63 -13.17
N GLU A 158 23.29 1.65 -14.00
CA GLU A 158 21.99 2.02 -14.57
C GLU A 158 22.19 2.57 -15.99
N MET A 159 21.36 2.12 -16.94
CA MET A 159 21.27 2.73 -18.26
C MET A 159 20.45 4.02 -18.18
N THR A 160 21.13 5.17 -18.21
CA THR A 160 20.51 6.49 -18.18
C THR A 160 20.61 7.17 -19.55
N TYR A 161 19.62 8.00 -19.91
CA TYR A 161 19.52 8.60 -21.24
C TYR A 161 20.82 9.34 -21.65
N ASP A 162 21.39 10.11 -20.72
CA ASP A 162 22.62 10.91 -20.88
C ASP A 162 23.87 10.08 -21.16
N LYS A 163 23.89 8.80 -20.76
CA LYS A 163 25.02 7.87 -21.02
C LYS A 163 24.84 7.05 -22.29
N THR A 164 23.69 7.17 -22.96
CA THR A 164 23.38 6.37 -24.15
C THR A 164 23.66 7.13 -25.44
N ARG A 165 23.84 6.38 -26.52
CA ARG A 165 23.86 6.87 -27.90
C ARG A 165 22.72 6.26 -28.72
N HIS A 166 22.49 6.79 -29.92
CA HIS A 166 21.49 6.25 -30.83
C HIS A 166 21.83 4.80 -31.25
N ALA A 167 20.81 3.93 -31.30
CA ALA A 167 20.93 2.52 -31.69
C ALA A 167 20.49 2.24 -33.15
N GLY A 168 20.22 3.30 -33.92
CA GLY A 168 19.69 3.25 -35.28
C GLY A 168 18.17 3.10 -35.33
N GLY A 169 17.58 3.28 -36.51
CA GLY A 169 16.11 3.36 -36.66
C GLY A 169 15.56 4.66 -36.07
N ALA A 170 14.47 4.55 -35.30
CA ALA A 170 13.83 5.70 -34.67
C ALA A 170 14.73 6.38 -33.60
N HIS A 171 14.68 7.71 -33.51
CA HIS A 171 15.49 8.54 -32.59
C HIS A 171 15.48 8.09 -31.12
N LYS A 172 14.39 7.44 -30.71
CA LYS A 172 14.16 6.94 -29.36
C LYS A 172 14.88 5.63 -29.06
N ASN A 173 15.48 4.99 -30.06
CA ASN A 173 16.29 3.78 -29.89
C ASN A 173 17.65 4.17 -29.30
N ARG A 174 17.90 3.75 -28.07
CA ARG A 174 19.10 4.06 -27.29
C ARG A 174 19.92 2.82 -27.04
N MET A 175 21.24 2.97 -27.01
CA MET A 175 22.15 1.90 -26.61
C MET A 175 23.33 2.41 -25.79
N ILE A 176 23.86 1.54 -24.93
CA ILE A 176 25.07 1.76 -24.15
C ILE A 176 25.95 0.50 -24.17
N GLU A 177 27.26 0.71 -24.26
CA GLU A 177 28.28 -0.31 -24.02
C GLU A 177 29.25 0.24 -22.98
N GLU A 178 29.35 -0.41 -21.83
CA GLU A 178 30.15 0.07 -20.70
C GLU A 178 30.92 -1.09 -20.06
N THR A 179 32.07 -0.78 -19.47
CA THR A 179 32.86 -1.74 -18.67
C THR A 179 32.89 -1.25 -17.24
N VAL A 180 32.48 -2.10 -16.30
CA VAL A 180 32.47 -1.77 -14.87
C VAL A 180 33.17 -2.85 -14.06
N VAL A 181 33.73 -2.46 -12.92
CA VAL A 181 34.36 -3.38 -11.97
C VAL A 181 33.38 -3.62 -10.82
N LEU A 182 32.99 -4.87 -10.60
CA LEU A 182 32.09 -5.25 -9.52
C LEU A 182 32.90 -5.93 -8.40
N PRO A 183 32.83 -5.43 -7.15
CA PRO A 183 33.39 -6.11 -5.99
C PRO A 183 32.77 -7.50 -5.77
N PRO A 184 33.40 -8.37 -4.95
CA PRO A 184 32.80 -9.63 -4.55
C PRO A 184 31.41 -9.43 -3.94
N GLY A 185 30.45 -10.26 -4.34
CA GLY A 185 29.08 -10.18 -3.85
C GLY A 185 28.05 -10.77 -4.80
N ARG A 186 26.79 -10.74 -4.36
CA ARG A 186 25.63 -11.12 -5.18
C ARG A 186 25.02 -9.88 -5.82
N TYR A 187 24.59 -10.02 -7.07
CA TYR A 187 24.02 -8.95 -7.87
C TYR A 187 22.82 -9.45 -8.65
N TRP A 188 21.88 -8.57 -8.92
CA TRP A 188 20.76 -8.83 -9.81
C TRP A 188 20.80 -7.87 -10.97
N VAL A 189 20.70 -8.44 -12.17
CA VAL A 189 20.61 -7.72 -13.43
C VAL A 189 19.15 -7.68 -13.83
N TYR A 190 18.67 -6.51 -14.19
CA TYR A 190 17.29 -6.27 -14.53
C TYR A 190 17.17 -5.62 -15.89
N TYR A 191 16.04 -5.87 -16.55
CA TYR A 191 15.61 -5.13 -17.71
C TYR A 191 14.09 -5.09 -17.78
N MET A 192 13.55 -3.95 -18.21
CA MET A 192 12.11 -3.78 -18.37
C MET A 192 11.75 -3.03 -19.64
N THR A 193 10.50 -3.22 -20.08
CA THR A 193 9.91 -2.54 -21.24
C THR A 193 8.53 -1.98 -20.92
N ASP A 194 8.17 -0.90 -21.62
CA ASP A 194 6.81 -0.33 -21.60
C ASP A 194 5.88 -1.00 -22.63
N ASP A 195 4.71 -0.39 -22.88
CA ASP A 195 3.65 -0.97 -23.70
C ASP A 195 3.82 -0.74 -25.21
N SER A 196 4.83 0.01 -25.66
CA SER A 196 4.76 0.69 -26.95
C SER A 196 5.83 0.32 -27.98
N HIS A 197 7.07 0.01 -27.60
CA HIS A 197 8.16 -0.17 -28.57
C HIS A 197 9.25 -1.17 -28.12
N ALA A 198 8.95 -2.47 -28.18
CA ALA A 198 9.91 -3.50 -27.82
C ALA A 198 10.04 -4.63 -28.87
N TYR A 199 10.85 -5.64 -28.56
CA TYR A 199 11.20 -6.70 -29.50
C TYR A 199 9.97 -7.43 -30.05
N GLY A 200 9.82 -7.39 -31.37
CA GLY A 200 8.71 -8.02 -32.08
C GLY A 200 7.42 -7.19 -32.10
N SER A 201 7.41 -5.97 -31.57
CA SER A 201 6.25 -5.07 -31.53
C SER A 201 6.67 -3.60 -31.54
N TRP A 202 7.26 -3.16 -32.65
CA TRP A 202 7.76 -1.79 -32.81
C TRP A 202 6.68 -0.83 -33.31
N ASN A 203 6.40 0.25 -32.57
CA ASN A 203 5.54 1.35 -33.05
C ASN A 203 6.25 2.34 -33.99
N SER A 204 7.53 2.13 -34.30
CA SER A 204 8.36 2.95 -35.20
C SER A 204 9.50 2.11 -35.78
N GLU A 205 10.44 2.71 -36.50
CA GLU A 205 11.59 1.99 -37.08
C GLU A 205 12.45 1.31 -36.00
N GLU A 206 12.68 0.00 -36.16
CA GLU A 206 13.43 -0.83 -35.21
C GLU A 206 14.93 -0.49 -35.16
N PRO A 207 15.63 -0.78 -34.04
CA PRO A 207 17.07 -0.55 -33.95
C PRO A 207 17.86 -1.47 -34.90
N ARG A 208 19.13 -1.12 -35.18
CA ARG A 208 20.01 -1.92 -36.07
C ARG A 208 20.20 -3.38 -35.62
N GLN A 209 20.08 -3.65 -34.32
CA GLN A 209 20.25 -4.98 -33.73
C GLN A 209 19.03 -5.34 -32.86
N PRO A 210 17.85 -5.57 -33.47
CA PRO A 210 16.60 -5.71 -32.72
C PRO A 210 16.61 -6.89 -31.76
N SER A 211 17.30 -7.99 -32.12
CA SER A 211 17.45 -9.16 -31.25
C SER A 211 18.24 -8.92 -29.95
N ARG A 212 18.86 -7.75 -29.80
CA ARG A 212 19.59 -7.32 -28.59
C ARG A 212 18.80 -6.33 -27.72
N TRP A 213 17.55 -6.02 -28.05
CA TRP A 213 16.67 -5.24 -27.17
C TRP A 213 16.58 -5.93 -25.81
N GLY A 214 17.09 -5.26 -24.77
CA GLY A 214 17.47 -5.93 -23.53
C GLY A 214 18.85 -5.57 -23.00
N ILE A 215 19.35 -6.40 -22.08
CA ILE A 215 20.66 -6.28 -21.45
C ILE A 215 21.46 -7.58 -21.52
N THR A 216 22.76 -7.45 -21.80
CA THR A 216 23.72 -8.54 -21.76
C THR A 216 24.87 -8.15 -20.83
N VAL A 217 25.20 -9.02 -19.88
CA VAL A 217 26.40 -8.89 -19.04
C VAL A 217 27.39 -9.98 -19.43
N LYS A 218 28.63 -9.59 -19.69
CA LYS A 218 29.71 -10.48 -20.10
C LYS A 218 30.89 -10.36 -19.14
N VAL A 219 31.61 -11.46 -18.98
CA VAL A 219 32.83 -11.56 -18.17
C VAL A 219 33.93 -12.22 -19.00
N ASN A 220 35.18 -12.07 -18.57
CA ASN A 220 36.29 -12.78 -19.20
C ASN A 220 36.11 -14.30 -19.09
N GLU A 221 36.35 -15.03 -20.18
CA GLU A 221 36.29 -16.50 -20.22
C GLU A 221 37.19 -17.15 -19.14
N ALA A 222 38.31 -16.51 -18.78
CA ALA A 222 39.18 -16.97 -17.70
C ALA A 222 38.49 -16.93 -16.33
N ASP A 223 37.69 -15.90 -16.03
CA ASP A 223 36.95 -15.76 -14.78
C ASP A 223 35.79 -16.77 -14.70
N LEU A 224 35.19 -17.12 -15.85
CA LEU A 224 34.23 -18.22 -15.95
C LEU A 224 34.86 -19.59 -15.68
N LYS A 225 35.99 -19.87 -16.34
CA LYS A 225 36.70 -21.16 -16.19
C LYS A 225 37.22 -21.37 -14.76
N SER A 226 37.61 -20.28 -14.08
CA SER A 226 38.04 -20.29 -12.68
C SER A 226 36.89 -20.24 -11.67
N GLN A 227 35.63 -20.25 -12.13
CA GLN A 227 34.41 -20.21 -11.31
C GLN A 227 34.31 -18.99 -10.38
N LYS A 228 34.92 -17.86 -10.75
CA LYS A 228 34.77 -16.59 -10.02
C LYS A 228 33.37 -16.02 -10.11
N VAL A 229 32.64 -16.39 -11.16
CA VAL A 229 31.25 -16.01 -11.39
C VAL A 229 30.36 -17.25 -11.39
N ARG A 230 29.22 -17.15 -10.74
CA ARG A 230 28.20 -18.20 -10.68
C ARG A 230 26.80 -17.58 -10.78
N ARG A 231 25.80 -18.38 -11.13
CA ARG A 231 24.40 -17.97 -11.05
C ARG A 231 23.98 -17.90 -9.59
N ALA A 232 23.33 -16.80 -9.21
CA ALA A 232 22.70 -16.68 -7.90
C ALA A 232 21.24 -17.12 -8.00
N HIS A 233 20.77 -17.90 -7.03
CA HIS A 233 19.40 -18.42 -6.99
C HIS A 233 18.48 -17.69 -6.00
N GLU A 234 19.04 -16.87 -5.11
CA GLU A 234 18.28 -16.15 -4.07
C GLU A 234 18.72 -14.68 -3.97
N LYS A 235 17.75 -13.77 -3.82
CA LYS A 235 17.95 -12.32 -3.76
C LYS A 235 18.67 -11.88 -2.49
N SER A 236 18.23 -12.34 -1.33
CA SER A 236 18.90 -12.04 -0.07
C SER A 236 18.49 -13.03 1.01
N THR A 237 19.42 -13.40 1.87
CA THR A 237 19.15 -14.16 3.11
C THR A 237 18.59 -13.26 4.23
N GLN A 238 18.46 -11.95 3.99
CA GLN A 238 17.95 -10.97 4.94
C GLN A 238 16.51 -10.53 4.64
N LEU A 239 15.91 -10.95 3.53
CA LEU A 239 14.54 -10.62 3.16
C LEU A 239 13.55 -11.45 3.98
N ILE A 240 12.66 -10.79 4.72
CA ILE A 240 11.69 -11.43 5.62
C ILE A 240 10.31 -11.46 4.99
N VAL A 241 9.89 -10.32 4.40
CA VAL A 241 8.61 -10.13 3.72
C VAL A 241 8.89 -9.46 2.38
N ASP A 242 8.25 -9.94 1.32
CA ASP A 242 8.36 -9.38 -0.04
C ASP A 242 6.99 -9.26 -0.72
N ILE A 243 6.27 -8.20 -0.39
CA ILE A 243 5.03 -7.83 -1.05
C ILE A 243 5.40 -6.80 -2.13
N SER A 244 6.03 -7.26 -3.21
CA SER A 244 6.47 -6.40 -4.32
C SER A 244 5.80 -6.77 -5.65
N LYS A 245 6.01 -5.95 -6.68
CA LYS A 245 5.40 -6.11 -8.01
C LYS A 245 3.86 -6.07 -7.96
N ILE A 246 3.33 -5.26 -7.05
CA ILE A 246 1.89 -5.11 -6.83
C ILE A 246 1.25 -4.43 -8.04
N ARG A 247 0.15 -5.02 -8.54
CA ARG A 247 -0.64 -4.53 -9.67
C ARG A 247 -1.85 -3.73 -9.21
N ASP A 248 -2.67 -3.29 -10.14
CA ASP A 248 -3.87 -2.48 -9.87
C ASP A 248 -4.90 -3.21 -8.98
N ASN A 249 -5.47 -2.46 -8.03
CA ASN A 249 -6.53 -2.90 -7.12
C ASN A 249 -6.20 -4.15 -6.30
N GLU A 250 -4.93 -4.36 -5.95
CA GLU A 250 -4.50 -5.48 -5.13
C GLU A 250 -4.48 -5.09 -3.66
N PHE A 251 -4.83 -6.06 -2.81
CA PHE A 251 -4.71 -5.98 -1.36
C PHE A 251 -4.03 -7.26 -0.88
N VAL A 252 -2.78 -7.13 -0.44
CA VAL A 252 -1.91 -8.28 -0.11
C VAL A 252 -1.41 -8.14 1.31
N GLN A 253 -1.29 -9.29 2.00
CA GLN A 253 -0.76 -9.35 3.35
C GLN A 253 0.19 -10.53 3.53
N GLU A 254 1.19 -10.36 4.39
CA GLU A 254 2.10 -11.42 4.84
C GLU A 254 2.36 -11.28 6.34
N ALA A 255 2.64 -12.38 7.02
CA ALA A 255 2.92 -12.37 8.46
C ALA A 255 4.27 -12.99 8.81
N PHE A 256 4.85 -12.49 9.90
CA PHE A 256 6.10 -13.00 10.44
C PHE A 256 6.10 -12.94 11.97
N GLU A 257 6.89 -13.82 12.58
CA GLU A 257 7.11 -13.88 14.02
C GLU A 257 8.52 -13.35 14.36
N ILE A 258 8.60 -12.51 15.38
CA ILE A 258 9.82 -12.04 16.02
C ILE A 258 9.96 -12.73 17.37
N LYS A 259 11.08 -13.43 17.61
CA LYS A 259 11.32 -14.14 18.89
C LYS A 259 12.08 -13.31 19.92
N LYS A 260 12.88 -12.34 19.46
CA LYS A 260 13.67 -11.42 20.28
C LYS A 260 13.55 -10.01 19.74
N GLU A 261 13.72 -8.99 20.57
CA GLU A 261 13.75 -7.61 20.11
C GLU A 261 14.73 -7.43 18.94
N THR A 262 14.23 -6.94 17.80
CA THR A 262 14.99 -6.91 16.54
C THR A 262 14.69 -5.63 15.77
N THR A 263 15.74 -5.00 15.23
CA THR A 263 15.63 -3.85 14.34
C THR A 263 15.62 -4.31 12.88
N LEU A 264 14.58 -3.89 12.16
CA LEU A 264 14.30 -4.24 10.77
C LEU A 264 14.33 -2.99 9.91
N LYS A 265 14.69 -3.16 8.64
CA LYS A 265 14.57 -2.14 7.61
C LYS A 265 13.26 -2.35 6.85
N ILE A 266 12.49 -1.30 6.69
CA ILE A 266 11.30 -1.24 5.84
C ILE A 266 11.68 -0.44 4.61
N PHE A 267 11.44 -1.03 3.45
CA PHE A 267 11.44 -0.32 2.19
C PHE A 267 10.06 -0.42 1.57
N ALA A 268 9.47 0.70 1.16
CA ALA A 268 8.22 0.68 0.42
C ALA A 268 8.20 1.75 -0.67
N LEU A 269 7.59 1.40 -1.81
CA LEU A 269 7.27 2.29 -2.90
C LEU A 269 5.76 2.30 -3.10
N GLY A 270 5.20 3.46 -3.43
CA GLY A 270 3.78 3.60 -3.69
C GLY A 270 3.41 4.97 -4.28
N GLU A 271 2.14 5.15 -4.63
CA GLU A 271 1.61 6.38 -5.22
C GLU A 271 1.08 7.30 -4.13
N GLY A 272 1.40 8.58 -4.19
CA GLY A 272 0.82 9.58 -3.30
C GLY A 272 0.86 10.98 -3.87
N ARG A 273 -0.12 11.82 -3.52
CA ARG A 273 -0.27 13.20 -3.98
C ARG A 273 -0.97 14.04 -2.92
N ASP A 274 -0.63 15.32 -2.84
CA ASP A 274 -1.34 16.33 -2.06
C ASP A 274 -1.53 15.98 -0.56
N GLY A 275 -0.56 15.27 0.03
CA GLY A 275 -0.61 14.87 1.44
C GLY A 275 -1.20 13.47 1.68
N GLU A 276 -1.69 12.81 0.63
CA GLU A 276 -2.34 11.51 0.72
C GLU A 276 -1.55 10.41 -0.01
N MET A 277 -1.71 9.17 0.44
CA MET A 277 -1.17 7.97 -0.20
C MET A 277 -2.31 7.15 -0.80
N TYR A 278 -2.16 6.70 -2.04
CA TYR A 278 -3.12 5.85 -2.75
C TYR A 278 -2.67 4.38 -2.69
N ASP A 279 -1.41 4.14 -3.06
CA ASP A 279 -0.76 2.84 -2.92
C ASP A 279 0.25 2.91 -1.78
N TYR A 280 0.08 2.06 -0.77
CA TYR A 280 0.93 2.13 0.41
C TYR A 280 0.81 0.87 1.28
N GLY A 281 1.81 0.69 2.15
CA GLY A 281 1.84 -0.38 3.13
C GLY A 281 1.76 0.09 4.58
N TRP A 282 1.39 -0.84 5.46
CA TRP A 282 1.42 -0.67 6.91
C TRP A 282 1.74 -1.99 7.61
N ILE A 283 2.16 -1.92 8.88
CA ILE A 283 2.45 -3.09 9.70
C ILE A 283 1.58 -3.03 10.95
N VAL A 284 0.96 -4.15 11.32
CA VAL A 284 0.20 -4.31 12.56
C VAL A 284 0.86 -5.32 13.50
N ASP A 285 0.75 -5.08 14.79
CA ASP A 285 0.99 -6.11 15.81
C ASP A 285 -0.17 -7.11 15.75
N GLY A 286 0.13 -8.38 15.49
CA GLY A 286 -0.85 -9.43 15.23
C GLY A 286 -1.73 -9.78 16.44
N ARG A 287 -1.29 -9.47 17.67
CA ARG A 287 -2.08 -9.75 18.88
C ARG A 287 -3.03 -8.62 19.25
N THR A 288 -2.57 -7.38 19.13
CA THR A 288 -3.35 -6.21 19.52
C THR A 288 -4.11 -5.60 18.35
N GLY A 289 -3.75 -5.95 17.11
CA GLY A 289 -4.20 -5.35 15.86
C GLY A 289 -3.67 -3.94 15.62
N LYS A 290 -2.76 -3.44 16.48
CA LYS A 290 -2.31 -2.05 16.46
C LYS A 290 -1.44 -1.79 15.24
N ARG A 291 -1.76 -0.77 14.44
CA ARG A 291 -0.85 -0.26 13.40
C ARG A 291 0.39 0.33 14.09
N ILE A 292 1.52 -0.34 13.95
CA ILE A 292 2.80 0.07 14.52
C ILE A 292 3.64 0.89 13.53
N TRP A 293 3.34 0.77 12.24
CA TRP A 293 3.97 1.54 11.18
C TRP A 293 3.01 1.73 10.01
N THR A 294 3.10 2.86 9.32
CA THR A 294 2.33 3.16 8.10
C THR A 294 3.17 4.07 7.22
N MET A 295 3.17 3.82 5.91
CA MET A 295 3.78 4.69 4.92
C MET A 295 2.95 5.97 4.79
N ASP A 296 3.43 7.04 5.42
CA ASP A 296 2.80 8.35 5.46
C ASP A 296 3.43 9.26 4.38
N TYR A 297 2.60 9.95 3.59
CA TYR A 297 3.05 10.84 2.51
C TYR A 297 4.16 11.80 2.97
N TYR A 298 4.02 12.43 4.13
CA TYR A 298 4.97 13.42 4.64
C TYR A 298 6.29 12.81 5.13
N LYS A 299 6.32 11.49 5.34
CA LYS A 299 7.53 10.73 5.70
C LYS A 299 8.19 10.06 4.50
N THR A 300 7.65 10.23 3.30
CA THR A 300 8.23 9.69 2.06
C THR A 300 9.09 10.73 1.35
N LYS A 301 9.95 10.25 0.44
CA LYS A 301 10.68 11.06 -0.54
C LYS A 301 10.29 10.65 -1.97
N PRO A 302 10.54 11.48 -3.00
CA PRO A 302 10.31 11.10 -4.39
C PRO A 302 11.10 9.82 -4.77
N ALA A 303 10.47 8.93 -5.52
CA ALA A 303 11.06 7.66 -5.97
C ALA A 303 11.67 7.71 -7.40
N GLY A 304 11.69 8.91 -8.01
CA GLY A 304 12.02 9.11 -9.43
C GLY A 304 10.82 8.88 -10.36
N GLY A 305 10.97 9.25 -11.64
CA GLY A 305 9.86 9.32 -12.59
C GLY A 305 8.85 10.39 -12.20
N ALA A 306 7.55 10.05 -12.26
CA ALA A 306 6.46 10.94 -11.90
C ALA A 306 6.54 11.40 -10.43
N GLN A 307 6.12 12.64 -10.15
CA GLN A 307 6.17 13.20 -8.78
C GLN A 307 5.36 12.42 -7.74
N LYS A 308 4.32 11.72 -8.21
CA LYS A 308 3.44 10.90 -7.39
C LYS A 308 4.10 9.60 -6.93
N ASN A 309 5.27 9.25 -7.45
CA ASN A 309 6.01 8.09 -7.03
C ASN A 309 6.72 8.40 -5.71
N ARG A 310 6.33 7.72 -4.64
CA ARG A 310 6.79 7.94 -3.29
C ARG A 310 7.58 6.73 -2.79
N MET A 311 8.61 7.00 -2.00
CA MET A 311 9.48 5.99 -1.40
C MET A 311 9.69 6.26 0.07
N VAL A 312 9.75 5.19 0.86
CA VAL A 312 10.26 5.21 2.22
C VAL A 312 11.32 4.13 2.37
N ASP A 313 12.41 4.49 3.05
CA ASP A 313 13.48 3.60 3.46
C ASP A 313 13.80 4.00 4.90
N THR A 314 13.37 3.17 5.87
CA THR A 314 13.43 3.48 7.30
C THR A 314 13.65 2.23 8.13
N GLU A 315 14.03 2.41 9.38
CA GLU A 315 14.18 1.32 10.35
C GLU A 315 13.01 1.30 11.33
N ILE A 316 12.72 0.11 11.88
CA ILE A 316 11.78 -0.11 12.98
C ILE A 316 12.34 -1.14 13.96
N THR A 317 12.14 -0.94 15.26
CA THR A 317 12.47 -1.96 16.26
C THR A 317 11.20 -2.63 16.76
N LEU A 318 11.13 -3.96 16.64
CA LEU A 318 9.99 -4.78 17.03
C LEU A 318 10.33 -5.66 18.22
N LEU A 319 9.41 -5.73 19.18
CA LEU A 319 9.48 -6.63 20.33
C LEU A 319 9.04 -8.05 19.93
N PRO A 320 9.32 -9.09 20.74
CA PRO A 320 8.89 -10.46 20.45
C PRO A 320 7.39 -10.58 20.22
N GLY A 321 6.93 -11.12 19.10
CA GLY A 321 5.52 -11.30 18.78
C GLY A 321 5.26 -11.54 17.30
N THR A 322 3.99 -11.70 16.94
CA THR A 322 3.54 -11.84 15.56
C THR A 322 3.19 -10.48 14.97
N TYR A 323 3.54 -10.26 13.70
CA TYR A 323 3.27 -9.04 12.95
C TYR A 323 2.70 -9.38 11.58
N ILE A 324 1.81 -8.53 11.08
CA ILE A 324 1.23 -8.66 9.74
C ILE A 324 1.55 -7.39 8.95
N VAL A 325 2.13 -7.56 7.77
CA VAL A 325 2.42 -6.52 6.80
C VAL A 325 1.30 -6.51 5.79
N TYR A 326 0.81 -5.32 5.48
CA TYR A 326 -0.19 -5.09 4.45
C TYR A 326 0.38 -4.17 3.40
N TYR A 327 -0.11 -4.36 2.17
CA TYR A 327 0.03 -3.39 1.09
C TYR A 327 -1.25 -3.36 0.28
N LYS A 328 -1.62 -2.17 -0.18
CA LYS A 328 -2.70 -1.99 -1.14
C LYS A 328 -2.30 -1.07 -2.28
N SER A 329 -2.94 -1.26 -3.42
CA SER A 329 -2.85 -0.39 -4.58
C SER A 329 -4.23 0.02 -5.08
N ASP A 330 -4.28 1.16 -5.76
CA ASP A 330 -5.45 1.62 -6.49
C ASP A 330 -5.39 1.17 -7.97
N GLY A 331 -6.29 1.68 -8.82
CA GLY A 331 -6.48 1.17 -10.18
C GLY A 331 -5.84 2.02 -11.27
N SER A 332 -4.73 2.72 -11.02
CA SER A 332 -4.19 3.62 -12.03
C SER A 332 -2.67 3.71 -12.18
N HIS A 333 -1.87 3.26 -11.22
CA HIS A 333 -0.42 3.43 -11.29
C HIS A 333 0.34 2.36 -10.52
N SER A 334 0.53 1.20 -11.14
CA SER A 334 1.09 0.03 -10.47
C SER A 334 2.12 -0.72 -11.32
N PHE A 335 2.70 -1.79 -10.77
CA PHE A 335 3.74 -2.54 -11.46
C PHE A 335 3.24 -3.18 -12.75
N GLY A 336 3.79 -2.70 -13.87
CA GLY A 336 3.48 -3.21 -15.21
C GLY A 336 2.32 -2.47 -15.90
N ASP A 337 1.68 -1.51 -15.23
CA ASP A 337 0.64 -0.64 -15.81
C ASP A 337 0.79 0.78 -15.26
N TRP A 338 1.75 1.52 -15.82
CA TRP A 338 2.10 2.85 -15.34
C TRP A 338 1.41 3.93 -16.18
N ASN A 339 0.43 4.65 -15.61
CA ASN A 339 -0.18 5.80 -16.29
C ASN A 339 0.72 7.07 -16.39
N ALA A 340 1.96 7.00 -15.89
CA ALA A 340 2.99 8.05 -15.94
C ALA A 340 4.39 7.40 -15.82
N THR A 341 5.47 8.16 -15.97
CA THR A 341 6.84 7.61 -15.84
C THR A 341 7.03 6.88 -14.50
N SER A 342 7.43 5.62 -14.57
CA SER A 342 7.57 4.70 -13.42
C SER A 342 8.68 5.15 -12.45
N PRO A 343 8.67 4.67 -11.18
CA PRO A 343 9.78 4.92 -10.26
C PRO A 343 11.08 4.25 -10.72
N ARG A 344 12.23 4.64 -10.17
CA ARG A 344 13.55 4.06 -10.51
C ARG A 344 13.68 2.56 -10.24
N GLN A 345 12.91 2.04 -9.29
CA GLN A 345 12.91 0.62 -8.90
C GLN A 345 11.48 0.05 -8.99
N PRO A 346 10.87 -0.02 -10.18
CA PRO A 346 9.44 -0.32 -10.33
C PRO A 346 9.08 -1.72 -9.82
N HIS A 347 10.02 -2.66 -9.91
CA HIS A 347 9.88 -4.00 -9.35
C HIS A 347 9.70 -4.06 -7.83
N ARG A 348 9.93 -2.96 -7.12
CA ARG A 348 9.73 -2.84 -5.68
C ARG A 348 8.44 -2.11 -5.32
N TRP A 349 7.57 -1.81 -6.30
CA TRP A 349 6.24 -1.27 -6.03
C TRP A 349 5.50 -2.22 -5.09
N GLY A 350 5.21 -1.73 -3.88
CA GLY A 350 4.99 -2.63 -2.75
C GLY A 350 5.79 -2.28 -1.51
N ILE A 351 5.92 -3.26 -0.62
CA ILE A 351 6.65 -3.19 0.65
C ILE A 351 7.49 -4.44 0.86
N SER A 352 8.73 -4.24 1.27
CA SER A 352 9.66 -5.30 1.64
C SER A 352 10.27 -5.01 3.01
N ILE A 353 10.46 -6.05 3.81
CA ILE A 353 11.07 -5.97 5.14
C ILE A 353 12.36 -6.78 5.16
N TYR A 354 13.43 -6.15 5.61
CA TYR A 354 14.77 -6.73 5.68
C TYR A 354 15.30 -6.76 7.12
N LEU A 355 16.07 -7.80 7.42
CA LEU A 355 16.92 -7.86 8.58
C LEU A 355 18.17 -6.99 8.34
N ILE A 356 18.41 -5.98 9.19
CA ILE A 356 19.59 -5.11 9.07
C ILE A 356 20.83 -5.85 9.56
N ASP A 357 20.77 -6.35 10.80
CA ASP A 357 21.79 -7.13 11.48
C ASP A 357 21.10 -8.10 12.44
N GLY A 358 21.49 -9.37 12.44
CA GLY A 358 20.91 -10.33 13.38
C GLY A 358 20.99 -11.79 12.95
N ASP A 359 20.69 -12.64 13.92
CA ASP A 359 20.52 -14.07 13.77
C ASP A 359 19.18 -14.34 13.08
N THR A 360 19.20 -14.89 11.86
CA THR A 360 18.00 -15.24 11.10
C THR A 360 17.10 -16.23 11.85
N GLU A 361 17.60 -16.98 12.84
CA GLU A 361 16.77 -17.88 13.68
C GLU A 361 15.78 -17.12 14.59
N SER A 362 16.02 -15.83 14.81
CA SER A 362 15.15 -14.98 15.63
C SER A 362 13.89 -14.50 14.91
N ILE A 363 13.76 -14.79 13.62
CA ILE A 363 12.61 -14.43 12.79
C ILE A 363 12.09 -15.67 12.08
N LYS A 364 10.77 -15.79 12.00
CA LYS A 364 10.13 -16.89 11.28
C LYS A 364 9.01 -16.34 10.40
N PRO A 365 9.11 -16.43 9.05
CA PRO A 365 7.96 -16.21 8.19
C PRO A 365 6.83 -17.17 8.57
N LEU A 366 5.61 -16.66 8.64
CA LEU A 366 4.43 -17.46 8.97
C LEU A 366 3.62 -17.72 7.71
N PRO A 367 3.22 -18.97 7.42
CA PRO A 367 2.27 -19.22 6.35
C PRO A 367 0.94 -18.48 6.60
N GLU A 368 0.25 -18.12 5.53
CA GLU A 368 -1.01 -17.36 5.57
C GLU A 368 -2.07 -18.03 6.47
N ALA A 369 -2.10 -19.37 6.49
CA ALA A 369 -3.01 -20.16 7.33
C ALA A 369 -2.72 -20.05 8.85
N THR A 370 -1.56 -19.52 9.25
CA THR A 370 -1.21 -19.27 10.66
C THR A 370 -1.44 -17.83 11.10
N ILE A 371 -2.00 -16.99 10.22
CA ILE A 371 -2.44 -15.64 10.58
C ILE A 371 -3.71 -15.77 11.42
N GLU A 372 -3.56 -16.13 12.70
CA GLU A 372 -4.58 -15.84 13.70
C GLU A 372 -4.60 -14.31 13.87
N GLN A 373 -5.39 -13.63 13.02
CA GLN A 373 -5.74 -12.24 13.31
C GLN A 373 -6.36 -12.22 14.71
N SER A 374 -5.93 -11.29 15.56
CA SER A 374 -6.52 -11.09 16.87
C SER A 374 -8.04 -11.04 16.74
N SER A 375 -8.74 -12.06 17.23
CA SER A 375 -10.19 -12.02 17.21
C SER A 375 -10.64 -10.86 18.10
N PRO A 376 -11.41 -9.91 17.57
CA PRO A 376 -11.93 -8.83 18.38
C PRO A 376 -12.73 -9.41 19.55
N LEU A 377 -12.63 -8.77 20.72
CA LEU A 377 -13.47 -9.06 21.87
C LEU A 377 -14.94 -8.78 21.51
N ILE A 378 -15.20 -7.70 20.78
CA ILE A 378 -16.50 -7.35 20.21
C ILE A 378 -16.31 -6.92 18.77
N GLU A 379 -17.15 -7.42 17.88
CA GLU A 379 -17.22 -7.04 16.48
C GLU A 379 -18.65 -6.68 16.10
N LEU A 380 -18.82 -5.43 15.65
CA LEU A 380 -20.06 -4.88 15.12
C LEU A 380 -19.69 -4.20 13.81
N THR A 381 -19.62 -4.99 12.74
CA THR A 381 -19.15 -4.59 11.40
C THR A 381 -20.16 -4.98 10.33
N ASP A 382 -19.87 -4.73 9.05
CA ASP A 382 -20.81 -4.94 7.95
C ASP A 382 -22.15 -4.22 8.15
N ILE A 383 -22.14 -3.05 8.79
CA ILE A 383 -23.36 -2.33 9.18
C ILE A 383 -23.93 -1.57 7.97
N TYR A 384 -25.19 -1.85 7.63
CA TYR A 384 -25.91 -1.25 6.50
C TYR A 384 -26.50 0.12 6.86
N ASN A 385 -27.17 0.77 5.91
CA ASN A 385 -27.86 2.05 6.14
C ASN A 385 -28.98 1.91 7.18
N ASP A 386 -29.23 2.98 7.94
CA ASP A 386 -30.31 3.13 8.93
C ASP A 386 -30.27 2.10 10.09
N GLU A 387 -29.08 1.57 10.40
CA GLU A 387 -28.89 0.58 11.45
C GLU A 387 -28.38 1.20 12.75
N LEU A 388 -28.81 0.61 13.87
CA LEU A 388 -28.28 0.85 15.22
C LEU A 388 -27.99 -0.50 15.86
N VAL A 389 -26.73 -0.89 15.89
CA VAL A 389 -26.30 -2.16 16.47
C VAL A 389 -25.61 -1.92 17.81
N HIS A 390 -25.67 -2.92 18.68
CA HIS A 390 -25.04 -2.82 19.99
C HIS A 390 -24.65 -4.18 20.57
N LYS A 391 -23.71 -4.17 21.51
CA LYS A 391 -23.31 -5.36 22.28
C LYS A 391 -23.01 -4.97 23.71
N SER A 392 -23.49 -5.77 24.67
CA SER A 392 -23.19 -5.57 26.09
C SER A 392 -22.06 -6.47 26.56
N PHE A 393 -21.27 -5.97 27.50
CA PHE A 393 -20.16 -6.71 28.09
C PHE A 393 -19.90 -6.26 29.52
N ALA A 394 -19.25 -7.13 30.30
CA ALA A 394 -18.78 -6.84 31.65
C ALA A 394 -17.27 -6.96 31.76
N ILE A 395 -16.72 -6.08 32.57
CA ILE A 395 -15.32 -6.05 32.97
C ILE A 395 -15.28 -6.37 34.47
N GLU A 396 -14.69 -7.51 34.83
CA GLU A 396 -14.56 -7.93 36.24
C GLU A 396 -13.48 -7.14 36.99
N LYS A 397 -12.42 -6.73 36.27
CA LYS A 397 -11.29 -5.98 36.80
C LYS A 397 -10.93 -4.90 35.80
N GLY A 398 -10.78 -3.66 36.26
CA GLY A 398 -10.53 -2.53 35.37
C GLY A 398 -9.31 -2.75 34.49
N MET A 399 -9.47 -2.47 33.20
CA MET A 399 -8.53 -2.83 32.13
C MET A 399 -8.59 -1.81 30.99
N SER A 400 -7.51 -1.73 30.22
CA SER A 400 -7.46 -0.96 28.97
C SER A 400 -8.04 -1.79 27.82
N ILE A 401 -8.92 -1.20 27.01
CA ILE A 401 -9.40 -1.77 25.75
C ILE A 401 -9.02 -0.87 24.58
N ARG A 402 -8.78 -1.48 23.41
CA ARG A 402 -8.53 -0.75 22.17
C ARG A 402 -9.79 -0.76 21.32
N ILE A 403 -10.17 0.39 20.80
CA ILE A 403 -11.37 0.60 20.01
C ILE A 403 -10.93 1.02 18.62
N VAL A 404 -11.37 0.27 17.61
CA VAL A 404 -11.15 0.60 16.20
C VAL A 404 -12.52 0.76 15.56
N ALA A 405 -12.82 1.93 15.02
CA ALA A 405 -14.11 2.18 14.38
C ALA A 405 -13.95 2.95 13.07
N ILE A 406 -14.68 2.50 12.04
CA ILE A 406 -14.77 3.16 10.74
C ILE A 406 -16.20 3.66 10.56
N GLY A 407 -16.37 4.93 10.21
CA GLY A 407 -17.68 5.53 9.94
C GLY A 407 -17.57 6.80 9.09
N GLU A 408 -18.72 7.38 8.75
CA GLU A 408 -18.82 8.61 7.97
C GLU A 408 -18.71 9.84 8.87
N GLY A 409 -17.93 10.83 8.43
CA GLY A 409 -17.87 12.14 9.06
C GLY A 409 -17.80 13.27 8.02
N SER A 410 -18.49 14.37 8.30
CA SER A 410 -18.55 15.54 7.44
C SER A 410 -18.66 16.83 8.25
N GLY A 411 -18.02 17.90 7.77
CA GLY A 411 -18.12 19.22 8.38
C GLY A 411 -17.67 19.30 9.85
N GLY A 412 -16.67 18.51 10.24
CA GLY A 412 -16.19 18.48 11.63
C GLY A 412 -17.03 17.62 12.58
N ARG A 413 -17.96 16.81 12.07
CA ARG A 413 -18.85 15.96 12.88
C ARG A 413 -18.91 14.55 12.32
N MET A 414 -19.16 13.59 13.21
CA MET A 414 -19.47 12.22 12.80
C MET A 414 -20.95 12.09 12.44
N VAL A 415 -21.23 11.31 11.40
CA VAL A 415 -22.55 10.95 10.88
C VAL A 415 -22.85 9.49 11.29
N ASP A 416 -21.98 8.58 10.86
CA ASP A 416 -21.97 7.18 11.30
C ASP A 416 -20.87 7.00 12.33
N TYR A 417 -21.21 6.51 13.51
CA TYR A 417 -20.24 6.44 14.60
C TYR A 417 -20.63 5.49 15.72
N GLY A 418 -19.61 5.09 16.48
CA GLY A 418 -19.75 4.32 17.69
C GLY A 418 -19.64 5.14 18.98
N TRP A 419 -20.21 4.60 20.05
CA TRP A 419 -20.00 5.10 21.41
C TRP A 419 -20.13 3.97 22.44
N ILE A 420 -19.59 4.17 23.63
CA ILE A 420 -19.72 3.23 24.76
C ILE A 420 -20.37 3.96 25.93
N ILE A 421 -21.34 3.31 26.56
CA ILE A 421 -21.93 3.77 27.82
C ILE A 421 -21.60 2.81 28.96
N ASN A 422 -21.51 3.34 30.17
CA ASN A 422 -21.59 2.53 31.38
C ASN A 422 -23.07 2.20 31.66
N SER A 423 -23.44 0.92 31.60
CA SER A 423 -24.84 0.48 31.65
C SER A 423 -25.51 0.75 33.00
N ALA A 424 -24.74 0.91 34.08
CA ALA A 424 -25.27 1.19 35.43
C ALA A 424 -25.59 2.67 35.67
N THR A 425 -24.97 3.56 34.90
CA THR A 425 -25.12 5.02 35.06
C THR A 425 -25.73 5.70 33.84
N GLY A 426 -25.74 5.05 32.68
CA GLY A 426 -26.13 5.63 31.40
C GLY A 426 -25.12 6.65 30.86
N LYS A 427 -24.00 6.89 31.55
CA LYS A 427 -23.00 7.87 31.11
C LYS A 427 -22.21 7.33 29.94
N LYS A 428 -22.05 8.16 28.91
CA LYS A 428 -21.12 7.90 27.81
C LYS A 428 -19.68 7.98 28.33
N VAL A 429 -18.95 6.88 28.22
CA VAL A 429 -17.54 6.77 28.67
C VAL A 429 -16.57 6.86 27.50
N TRP A 430 -17.07 6.69 26.27
CA TRP A 430 -16.32 6.92 25.04
C TRP A 430 -17.25 7.29 23.88
N ASN A 431 -16.75 8.10 22.95
CA ASN A 431 -17.45 8.54 21.74
C ASN A 431 -16.45 8.69 20.61
N MET A 432 -16.76 8.18 19.42
CA MET A 432 -15.99 8.49 18.22
C MET A 432 -16.20 9.96 17.83
N ASP A 433 -15.15 10.77 17.99
CA ASP A 433 -15.15 12.21 17.70
C ASP A 433 -14.42 12.47 16.39
N TYR A 434 -14.99 13.31 15.52
CA TYR A 434 -14.42 13.63 14.21
C TYR A 434 -12.98 14.15 14.33
N HIS A 435 -12.69 14.99 15.31
CA HIS A 435 -11.37 15.61 15.49
C HIS A 435 -10.31 14.63 15.97
N HIS A 436 -10.71 13.46 16.47
CA HIS A 436 -9.81 12.38 16.88
C HIS A 436 -9.74 11.26 15.84
N THR A 437 -10.32 11.46 14.64
CA THR A 437 -10.27 10.49 13.54
C THR A 437 -9.29 10.93 12.45
N HIS A 438 -8.83 9.97 11.66
CA HIS A 438 -8.10 10.17 10.41
C HIS A 438 -8.87 9.61 9.21
N ASN A 439 -8.43 9.93 7.99
CA ASN A 439 -9.05 9.41 6.77
C ASN A 439 -8.89 7.87 6.73
N ALA A 440 -9.98 7.14 6.47
CA ALA A 440 -10.00 5.67 6.38
C ALA A 440 -9.77 5.15 4.95
N GLY A 441 -9.36 6.02 4.03
CA GLY A 441 -9.19 5.71 2.62
C GLY A 441 -10.42 6.03 1.78
N GLY A 442 -10.26 6.01 0.45
CA GLY A 442 -11.32 6.39 -0.48
C GLY A 442 -11.77 7.85 -0.33
N SER A 443 -13.04 8.07 -0.03
CA SER A 443 -13.59 9.43 0.16
C SER A 443 -13.11 10.06 1.48
N HIS A 444 -12.86 11.37 1.48
CA HIS A 444 -12.46 12.16 2.67
C HIS A 444 -13.40 12.03 3.89
N LYS A 445 -14.66 11.66 3.64
CA LYS A 445 -15.68 11.45 4.66
C LYS A 445 -15.56 10.11 5.38
N ASN A 446 -14.76 9.18 4.88
CA ASN A 446 -14.46 7.93 5.55
C ASN A 446 -13.50 8.22 6.70
N ARG A 447 -13.94 7.98 7.93
CA ARG A 447 -13.20 8.31 9.15
C ARG A 447 -12.88 7.04 9.91
N LEU A 448 -11.64 6.94 10.38
CA LEU A 448 -11.15 5.86 11.22
C LEU A 448 -10.68 6.45 12.54
N THR A 449 -11.05 5.81 13.65
CA THR A 449 -10.41 5.99 14.96
C THR A 449 -9.77 4.69 15.40
N ASP A 450 -8.68 4.82 16.16
CA ASP A 450 -7.92 3.75 16.78
C ASP A 450 -7.43 4.27 18.15
N GLU A 451 -8.23 4.01 19.18
CA GLU A 451 -8.03 4.60 20.51
C GLU A 451 -7.91 3.53 21.59
N VAL A 452 -7.11 3.81 22.62
CA VAL A 452 -7.06 2.99 23.84
C VAL A 452 -7.71 3.75 24.98
N ILE A 453 -8.67 3.12 25.65
CA ILE A 453 -9.32 3.67 26.84
C ILE A 453 -9.24 2.72 28.01
N TYR A 454 -9.20 3.28 29.22
CA TYR A 454 -9.33 2.51 30.46
C TYR A 454 -10.81 2.45 30.89
N LEU A 455 -11.31 1.24 31.12
CA LEU A 455 -12.62 1.02 31.70
C LEU A 455 -12.48 0.39 33.09
N PRO A 456 -13.03 1.03 34.15
CA PRO A 456 -13.16 0.39 35.46
C PRO A 456 -14.02 -0.89 35.40
N ALA A 457 -13.96 -1.70 36.46
CA ALA A 457 -14.87 -2.83 36.59
C ALA A 457 -16.35 -2.37 36.52
N GLY A 458 -17.17 -3.09 35.77
CA GLY A 458 -18.56 -2.71 35.52
C GLY A 458 -19.16 -3.32 34.27
N SER A 459 -20.42 -2.99 34.01
CA SER A 459 -21.16 -3.38 32.79
C SER A 459 -21.22 -2.21 31.83
N TYR A 460 -21.02 -2.50 30.55
CA TYR A 460 -20.95 -1.53 29.47
C TYR A 460 -21.75 -2.02 28.27
N THR A 461 -22.20 -1.07 27.46
CA THR A 461 -22.82 -1.34 26.16
C THR A 461 -22.15 -0.47 25.11
N VAL A 462 -21.60 -1.12 24.09
CA VAL A 462 -21.08 -0.45 22.89
C VAL A 462 -22.18 -0.38 21.85
N TYR A 463 -22.27 0.75 21.16
CA TYR A 463 -23.23 1.03 20.10
C TYR A 463 -22.49 1.47 18.85
N PHE A 464 -23.10 1.25 17.69
CA PHE A 464 -22.74 1.89 16.43
C PHE A 464 -24.00 2.21 15.64
N ARG A 465 -24.02 3.36 14.98
CA ARG A 465 -25.16 3.82 14.18
C ARG A 465 -24.73 4.30 12.80
N THR A 466 -25.55 4.05 11.79
CA THR A 466 -25.42 4.56 10.43
C THR A 466 -26.62 5.43 10.02
N ASP A 467 -26.42 6.31 9.04
CA ASP A 467 -27.46 7.06 8.35
C ASP A 467 -27.94 6.36 7.06
N ASN A 468 -28.63 7.09 6.18
CA ASN A 468 -29.26 6.53 4.99
C ASN A 468 -28.43 6.60 3.69
N SER A 469 -27.15 6.99 3.74
CA SER A 469 -26.45 7.45 2.53
C SER A 469 -25.05 6.88 2.28
N HIS A 470 -24.34 6.34 3.27
CA HIS A 470 -22.96 5.88 3.08
C HIS A 470 -22.51 4.78 4.04
N ALA A 471 -23.15 3.62 4.00
CA ALA A 471 -22.79 2.48 4.84
C ALA A 471 -22.32 1.26 4.03
N TYR A 472 -22.07 0.15 4.75
CA TYR A 472 -21.60 -1.10 4.14
C TYR A 472 -22.48 -1.53 2.97
N ASN A 473 -21.82 -1.84 1.85
CA ASN A 473 -22.46 -2.25 0.59
C ASN A 473 -23.43 -1.21 -0.03
N SER A 474 -23.42 0.04 0.44
CA SER A 474 -24.26 1.14 -0.07
C SER A 474 -23.52 2.48 -0.06
N TRP A 475 -22.46 2.57 -0.86
CA TRP A 475 -21.57 3.73 -0.88
C TRP A 475 -22.00 4.78 -1.91
N ASN A 476 -22.37 5.98 -1.47
CA ASN A 476 -22.56 7.14 -2.37
C ASN A 476 -21.24 7.84 -2.82
N ALA A 477 -20.07 7.32 -2.43
CA ALA A 477 -18.73 7.80 -2.81
C ALA A 477 -17.71 6.64 -2.75
N ARG A 478 -16.42 6.86 -3.03
CA ARG A 478 -15.39 5.80 -2.89
C ARG A 478 -15.40 5.24 -1.45
N PRO A 479 -15.53 3.90 -1.27
CA PRO A 479 -15.58 3.27 0.05
C PRO A 479 -14.24 3.41 0.80
N PRO A 480 -14.21 3.17 2.12
CA PRO A 480 -12.95 3.10 2.86
C PRO A 480 -12.07 1.96 2.35
N ASP A 481 -10.80 1.95 2.76
CA ASP A 481 -9.84 0.90 2.40
C ASP A 481 -10.22 -0.49 2.94
N ASP A 482 -11.09 -0.52 3.95
CA ASP A 482 -11.51 -1.73 4.65
C ASP A 482 -13.05 -1.74 4.85
N PRO A 483 -13.83 -1.89 3.76
CA PRO A 483 -15.27 -1.64 3.77
C PRO A 483 -16.06 -2.63 4.63
N SER A 484 -15.64 -3.89 4.73
CA SER A 484 -16.29 -4.89 5.60
C SER A 484 -16.20 -4.53 7.08
N HIS A 485 -15.28 -3.64 7.47
CA HIS A 485 -15.16 -3.19 8.85
C HIS A 485 -15.83 -1.84 9.11
N TRP A 486 -16.77 -1.40 8.26
CA TRP A 486 -17.68 -0.29 8.58
C TRP A 486 -18.47 -0.61 9.84
N GLY A 487 -18.19 0.12 10.92
CA GLY A 487 -18.65 -0.23 12.25
C GLY A 487 -17.60 -0.05 13.33
N ILE A 488 -17.67 -0.85 14.39
CA ILE A 488 -16.80 -0.78 15.57
C ILE A 488 -16.34 -2.16 16.02
N ARG A 489 -15.05 -2.24 16.34
CA ARG A 489 -14.39 -3.41 16.92
C ARG A 489 -13.67 -3.03 18.20
N ILE A 490 -13.68 -3.93 19.17
CA ILE A 490 -12.97 -3.80 20.44
C ILE A 490 -11.94 -4.92 20.55
N PHE A 491 -10.70 -4.56 20.82
CA PHE A 491 -9.56 -5.47 20.94
C PHE A 491 -8.93 -5.38 22.33
N PRO A 492 -8.14 -6.40 22.72
CA PRO A 492 -7.17 -6.26 23.79
C PRO A 492 -6.25 -5.05 23.54
N ALA A 493 -6.15 -4.11 24.48
CA ALA A 493 -5.23 -2.97 24.34
C ALA A 493 -3.78 -3.35 24.54
N GLU A 494 -3.56 -4.38 25.36
CA GLU A 494 -2.26 -4.77 25.85
C GLU A 494 -2.01 -6.24 25.56
N ARG A 495 -0.73 -6.55 25.63
CA ARG A 495 -0.20 -7.85 25.30
C ARG A 495 -0.66 -8.87 26.36
N ASP A 496 -0.42 -8.63 27.63
CA ASP A 496 -0.85 -9.47 28.77
C ASP A 496 -2.34 -9.32 29.17
N PHE A 497 -3.21 -8.92 28.24
CA PHE A 497 -4.64 -8.78 28.49
C PHE A 497 -5.28 -10.11 28.91
N ASP A 498 -5.86 -10.14 30.12
CA ASP A 498 -6.59 -11.30 30.64
C ASP A 498 -8.03 -11.34 30.09
N THR A 499 -8.20 -11.99 28.93
CA THR A 499 -9.50 -12.15 28.26
C THR A 499 -10.54 -12.85 29.16
N SER A 500 -10.12 -13.62 30.17
CA SER A 500 -11.05 -14.27 31.09
C SER A 500 -11.85 -13.26 31.94
N LYS A 501 -11.34 -12.01 32.07
CA LYS A 501 -11.96 -10.90 32.82
C LYS A 501 -12.88 -10.02 31.98
N PHE A 502 -12.96 -10.29 30.68
CA PHE A 502 -13.88 -9.66 29.76
C PHE A 502 -14.99 -10.65 29.42
N LYS A 503 -16.24 -10.35 29.81
CA LYS A 503 -17.38 -11.23 29.59
C LYS A 503 -18.35 -10.57 28.62
N ILE A 504 -18.53 -11.17 27.44
CA ILE A 504 -19.66 -10.82 26.60
C ILE A 504 -20.93 -11.19 27.35
N GLN A 505 -21.81 -10.20 27.50
CA GLN A 505 -23.16 -10.44 27.93
C GLN A 505 -23.94 -10.74 26.65
N GLU A 506 -24.39 -11.99 26.48
CA GLU A 506 -25.53 -12.23 25.60
C GLU A 506 -26.64 -11.27 26.02
N GLU A 507 -27.41 -10.75 25.05
CA GLU A 507 -28.52 -9.82 25.31
C GLU A 507 -29.17 -10.18 26.65
N LEU A 508 -29.15 -9.25 27.60
CA LEU A 508 -29.87 -9.36 28.87
C LEU A 508 -31.37 -9.24 28.58
N GLY A 509 -31.86 -10.16 27.76
CA GLY A 509 -33.20 -10.37 27.28
C GLY A 509 -33.65 -11.78 27.63
N THR A 510 -33.35 -12.30 28.82
CA THR A 510 -34.01 -13.53 29.31
C THR A 510 -34.37 -13.45 30.81
N ARG A 511 -35.60 -12.96 31.03
CA ARG A 511 -36.57 -13.31 32.10
C ARG A 511 -36.25 -13.06 33.58
N GLY A 512 -34.99 -12.91 34.02
CA GLY A 512 -34.67 -12.76 35.46
C GLY A 512 -34.92 -11.37 36.04
N ASN A 513 -34.68 -10.30 35.26
CA ASN A 513 -34.63 -8.92 35.74
C ASN A 513 -35.71 -8.00 35.15
N VAL A 514 -36.66 -8.51 34.37
CA VAL A 514 -37.78 -7.72 33.87
C VAL A 514 -38.81 -7.56 34.97
N ILE A 515 -39.02 -6.32 35.44
CA ILE A 515 -40.04 -5.98 36.43
C ILE A 515 -41.42 -6.01 35.78
N SER A 516 -41.54 -5.36 34.61
CA SER A 516 -42.77 -5.30 33.83
C SER A 516 -42.42 -4.93 32.39
N GLN A 517 -43.30 -5.30 31.47
CA GLN A 517 -43.07 -5.12 30.04
C GLN A 517 -44.39 -5.05 29.30
N ILE A 518 -44.47 -4.11 28.34
CA ILE A 518 -45.50 -3.95 27.33
C ILE A 518 -44.75 -3.67 26.02
N ILE A 519 -44.65 -4.65 25.13
CA ILE A 519 -43.92 -4.52 23.85
C ILE A 519 -44.79 -5.06 22.72
N ARG A 520 -44.38 -4.81 21.47
CA ARG A 520 -45.10 -5.23 20.27
C ARG A 520 -46.50 -4.61 20.20
N VAL A 521 -46.62 -3.37 20.66
CA VAL A 521 -47.89 -2.64 20.70
C VAL A 521 -48.35 -2.33 19.28
N ARG A 522 -49.62 -2.60 18.98
CA ARG A 522 -50.27 -2.38 17.68
C ARG A 522 -51.07 -1.08 17.66
N ASN A 523 -51.69 -0.74 16.53
CA ASN A 523 -52.49 0.49 16.40
C ASN A 523 -53.67 0.53 17.39
N TYR A 524 -53.98 1.73 17.88
CA TYR A 524 -55.11 2.04 18.78
C TYR A 524 -55.11 1.26 20.10
N GLU A 525 -53.96 0.82 20.58
CA GLU A 525 -53.87 0.06 21.82
C GLU A 525 -53.57 0.97 23.01
N HIS A 526 -54.28 0.75 24.12
CA HIS A 526 -53.91 1.30 25.42
C HIS A 526 -53.71 0.13 26.39
N LEU A 527 -52.46 -0.32 26.47
CA LEU A 527 -52.09 -1.46 27.29
C LEU A 527 -51.64 -1.00 28.68
N LYS A 528 -52.01 -1.79 29.69
CA LYS A 528 -51.68 -1.52 31.09
C LYS A 528 -51.21 -2.80 31.77
N LYS A 529 -50.18 -2.69 32.61
CA LYS A 529 -49.67 -3.82 33.41
C LYS A 529 -49.31 -3.36 34.80
N THR A 530 -49.91 -3.98 35.82
CA THR A 530 -49.60 -3.68 37.22
C THR A 530 -48.33 -4.44 37.64
N PHE A 531 -47.46 -3.78 38.40
CA PHE A 531 -46.30 -4.39 39.04
C PHE A 531 -46.09 -3.85 40.44
N LYS A 532 -45.43 -4.63 41.30
CA LYS A 532 -45.15 -4.27 42.70
C LYS A 532 -43.66 -4.28 42.95
N LEU A 533 -43.19 -3.28 43.69
CA LEU A 533 -41.82 -3.18 44.20
C LEU A 533 -41.87 -3.35 45.72
N GLU A 534 -41.24 -4.40 46.25
CA GLU A 534 -41.23 -4.68 47.70
C GLU A 534 -40.28 -3.76 48.49
N LYS A 535 -39.37 -3.09 47.79
CA LYS A 535 -38.43 -2.12 48.35
C LYS A 535 -38.12 -1.05 47.31
N ASN A 536 -37.54 0.07 47.75
CA ASN A 536 -37.00 1.08 46.84
C ASN A 536 -36.04 0.39 45.86
N THR A 537 -36.29 0.59 44.57
CA THR A 537 -35.62 -0.14 43.50
C THR A 537 -35.19 0.83 42.42
N ARG A 538 -33.93 0.74 42.00
CA ARG A 538 -33.47 1.40 40.78
C ARG A 538 -34.00 0.62 39.57
N VAL A 539 -34.77 1.30 38.75
CA VAL A 539 -35.42 0.73 37.57
C VAL A 539 -34.83 1.38 36.33
N ARG A 540 -34.32 0.57 35.41
CA ARG A 540 -33.96 1.03 34.06
C ARG A 540 -35.23 0.97 33.20
N ILE A 541 -35.56 2.10 32.59
CA ILE A 541 -36.70 2.29 31.71
C ILE A 541 -36.17 2.34 30.29
N SER A 542 -36.64 1.42 29.44
CA SER A 542 -36.36 1.39 28.00
C SER A 542 -37.68 1.45 27.26
N ALA A 543 -37.89 2.47 26.41
CA ALA A 543 -39.13 2.65 25.68
C ALA A 543 -38.88 3.11 24.25
N ILE A 544 -39.68 2.62 23.31
CA ILE A 544 -39.71 3.03 21.91
C ILE A 544 -41.15 3.37 21.55
N GLY A 545 -41.35 4.51 20.88
CA GLY A 545 -42.65 4.99 20.43
C GLY A 545 -42.53 5.98 19.27
N GLU A 546 -43.60 6.69 18.99
CA GLU A 546 -43.72 7.65 17.89
C GLU A 546 -43.90 9.05 18.45
N GLY A 547 -43.19 10.03 17.89
CA GLY A 547 -43.39 11.43 18.18
C GLY A 547 -42.93 12.34 17.05
N SER A 548 -43.59 13.47 16.88
CA SER A 548 -43.21 14.53 15.94
C SER A 548 -43.62 15.89 16.49
N TRP A 549 -43.04 16.96 15.93
CA TRP A 549 -43.40 18.34 16.29
C TRP A 549 -43.39 18.63 17.80
N GLU A 550 -42.40 18.10 18.52
CA GLU A 550 -42.25 18.24 19.98
C GLU A 550 -43.32 17.51 20.81
N GLU A 551 -44.14 16.67 20.18
CA GLU A 551 -45.18 15.86 20.83
C GLU A 551 -44.92 14.36 20.65
N MET A 552 -45.42 13.55 21.59
CA MET A 552 -45.42 12.09 21.52
C MET A 552 -46.82 11.59 21.18
N TYR A 553 -46.93 10.69 20.20
CA TYR A 553 -48.17 10.02 19.80
C TYR A 553 -48.27 8.63 20.42
N ASP A 554 -47.19 7.85 20.30
CA ASP A 554 -47.07 6.53 20.94
C ASP A 554 -46.04 6.60 22.04
N TYR A 555 -46.45 6.35 23.28
CA TYR A 555 -45.57 6.53 24.43
C TYR A 555 -46.00 5.77 25.67
N GLY A 556 -45.03 5.55 26.55
CA GLY A 556 -45.23 4.90 27.84
C GLY A 556 -45.12 5.84 29.03
N TRP A 557 -45.76 5.47 30.14
CA TRP A 557 -45.60 6.12 31.43
C TRP A 557 -45.79 5.14 32.59
N ILE A 558 -45.36 5.55 33.78
CA ILE A 558 -45.49 4.80 35.02
C ILE A 558 -46.34 5.62 35.99
N GLU A 559 -47.43 5.04 36.48
CA GLU A 559 -48.36 5.65 37.44
C GLU A 559 -48.27 4.90 38.78
N ASN A 560 -48.17 5.60 39.91
CA ASN A 560 -48.39 5.01 41.22
C ASN A 560 -49.87 4.66 41.38
N ARG A 561 -50.16 3.37 41.62
CA ARG A 561 -51.52 2.83 41.60
C ARG A 561 -52.46 3.51 42.60
N HIS A 562 -51.94 3.90 43.76
CA HIS A 562 -52.71 4.45 44.87
C HIS A 562 -52.80 5.98 44.82
N THR A 563 -51.68 6.67 44.60
CA THR A 563 -51.66 8.14 44.59
C THR A 563 -52.09 8.74 43.27
N LYS A 564 -52.15 7.95 42.19
CA LYS A 564 -52.41 8.41 40.81
C LYS A 564 -51.34 9.35 40.26
N GLU A 565 -50.20 9.44 40.94
CA GLU A 565 -49.06 10.23 40.52
C GLU A 565 -48.34 9.54 39.36
N VAL A 566 -48.13 10.26 38.25
CA VAL A 566 -47.28 9.81 37.15
C VAL A 566 -45.81 10.02 37.55
N VAL A 567 -45.14 8.93 37.92
CA VAL A 567 -43.76 8.98 38.39
C VAL A 567 -42.75 9.05 37.26
N TRP A 568 -43.14 8.75 36.01
CA TRP A 568 -42.35 9.03 34.81
C TRP A 568 -43.25 8.94 33.58
N ILE A 569 -43.02 9.79 32.59
CA ILE A 569 -43.68 9.78 31.28
C ILE A 569 -42.64 10.02 30.20
N MET A 570 -42.77 9.33 29.07
CA MET A 570 -41.93 9.56 27.91
C MET A 570 -42.35 10.86 27.22
N SER A 571 -41.50 11.87 27.26
CA SER A 571 -41.72 13.18 26.63
C SER A 571 -40.73 13.39 25.48
N TYR A 572 -41.16 14.08 24.43
CA TYR A 572 -40.39 14.21 23.18
C TYR A 572 -38.99 14.80 23.42
N ASP A 573 -38.90 15.83 24.26
CA ASP A 573 -37.66 16.51 24.63
C ASP A 573 -36.64 15.62 25.36
N GLN A 574 -37.10 14.51 25.94
CA GLN A 574 -36.27 13.53 26.66
C GLN A 574 -36.01 12.25 25.87
N THR A 575 -36.35 12.25 24.57
CA THR A 575 -36.13 11.09 23.68
C THR A 575 -34.98 11.31 22.71
N HIS A 576 -34.42 10.21 22.21
CA HIS A 576 -33.53 10.17 21.06
C HIS A 576 -34.24 9.53 19.87
N TRP A 577 -33.67 9.66 18.66
CA TRP A 577 -34.18 8.96 17.49
C TRP A 577 -33.89 7.46 17.59
N ALA A 578 -34.90 6.61 17.37
CA ALA A 578 -34.85 5.15 17.57
C ALA A 578 -34.66 4.33 16.28
N GLY A 579 -34.12 4.95 15.22
CA GLY A 579 -33.89 4.32 13.92
C GLY A 579 -35.09 4.38 12.97
N GLY A 580 -34.89 4.10 11.69
CA GLY A 580 -35.92 4.22 10.65
C GLY A 580 -36.46 5.65 10.49
N ALA A 581 -37.79 5.83 10.49
CA ALA A 581 -38.39 7.14 10.32
C ALA A 581 -38.00 8.12 11.46
N ARG A 582 -37.83 9.42 11.15
CA ARG A 582 -37.48 10.47 12.14
C ARG A 582 -38.43 10.52 13.35
N LYS A 583 -39.68 10.09 13.14
CA LYS A 583 -40.74 10.03 14.14
C LYS A 583 -40.57 8.90 15.15
N ASN A 584 -39.69 7.93 14.91
CA ASN A 584 -39.34 6.91 15.88
C ASN A 584 -38.51 7.50 17.01
N ARG A 585 -39.03 7.43 18.22
CA ARG A 585 -38.44 8.01 19.43
C ARG A 585 -38.13 6.92 20.44
N GLY A 586 -36.96 7.01 21.06
CA GLY A 586 -36.48 6.11 22.09
C GLY A 586 -36.20 6.84 23.40
N ALA A 587 -36.44 6.21 24.53
CA ALA A 587 -36.07 6.71 25.85
C ALA A 587 -35.36 5.61 26.63
N GLU A 588 -34.18 5.93 27.19
CA GLU A 588 -33.38 5.02 28.00
C GLU A 588 -32.85 5.79 29.22
N LEU A 589 -33.31 5.43 30.43
CA LEU A 589 -32.85 6.08 31.67
C LEU A 589 -33.05 5.20 32.90
N ILE A 590 -32.41 5.57 34.01
CA ILE A 590 -32.58 4.91 35.30
C ILE A 590 -33.32 5.85 36.25
N ARG A 591 -34.33 5.33 36.93
CA ARG A 591 -35.09 6.05 37.97
C ARG A 591 -35.21 5.20 39.23
N GLU A 592 -35.06 5.83 40.38
CA GLU A 592 -35.35 5.18 41.65
C GLU A 592 -36.85 5.29 41.92
N LEU A 593 -37.51 4.14 42.10
CA LEU A 593 -38.93 4.06 42.44
C LEU A 593 -39.06 3.54 43.87
N PRO A 594 -39.80 4.23 44.76
CA PRO A 594 -40.09 3.72 46.10
C PRO A 594 -40.81 2.37 46.07
N ALA A 595 -40.75 1.64 47.20
CA ALA A 595 -41.59 0.47 47.40
C ALA A 595 -43.08 0.84 47.20
N GLY A 596 -43.82 0.04 46.45
CA GLY A 596 -45.21 0.35 46.12
C GLY A 596 -45.76 -0.45 44.94
N GLU A 597 -47.02 -0.20 44.64
CA GLU A 597 -47.70 -0.76 43.46
C GLU A 597 -47.85 0.30 42.38
N TYR A 598 -47.51 -0.08 41.16
CA TYR A 598 -47.45 0.80 40.00
C TYR A 598 -48.19 0.19 38.83
N ILE A 599 -48.65 1.04 37.92
CA ILE A 599 -49.22 0.65 36.64
C ILE A 599 -48.25 1.16 35.57
N LEU A 600 -47.77 0.23 34.75
CA LEU A 600 -47.05 0.52 33.51
C LEU A 600 -48.08 0.72 32.41
N HIS A 601 -47.98 1.82 31.67
CA HIS A 601 -48.86 2.16 30.58
C HIS A 601 -48.07 2.27 29.27
N PHE A 602 -48.74 1.95 28.17
CA PHE A 602 -48.34 2.36 26.84
C PHE A 602 -49.59 2.62 25.99
N ILE A 603 -49.57 3.71 25.23
CA ILE A 603 -50.63 4.06 24.28
C ILE A 603 -50.05 4.19 22.88
N SER A 604 -50.82 3.82 21.86
CA SER A 604 -50.49 3.99 20.45
C SER A 604 -51.65 4.56 19.64
N ASP A 605 -51.31 5.26 18.55
CA ASP A 605 -52.23 5.85 17.59
C ASP A 605 -52.53 4.91 16.40
N ASP A 606 -52.95 5.47 15.26
CA ASP A 606 -53.44 4.71 14.12
C ASP A 606 -52.45 4.43 13.01
N SER A 607 -51.21 4.91 13.12
CA SER A 607 -50.41 5.12 11.93
C SER A 607 -49.05 4.41 11.94
N HIS A 608 -48.44 4.15 13.10
CA HIS A 608 -47.06 3.64 13.13
C HIS A 608 -46.78 2.68 14.30
N SER A 609 -47.13 1.40 14.15
CA SER A 609 -46.98 0.43 15.23
C SER A 609 -46.44 -0.92 14.78
N TYR A 610 -46.20 -1.82 15.73
CA TYR A 610 -45.64 -3.14 15.48
C TYR A 610 -46.47 -3.95 14.47
N HIS A 611 -45.81 -4.36 13.37
CA HIS A 611 -46.40 -5.01 12.18
C HIS A 611 -47.30 -4.14 11.28
N ASN A 612 -47.42 -2.83 11.53
CA ASN A 612 -48.17 -1.92 10.66
C ASN A 612 -47.50 -0.53 10.60
N TRP A 613 -46.37 -0.48 9.91
CA TRP A 613 -45.54 0.71 9.81
C TRP A 613 -45.88 1.53 8.56
N ASN A 614 -46.34 2.78 8.71
CA ASN A 614 -46.54 3.71 7.58
C ASN A 614 -45.25 4.41 7.11
N ALA A 615 -44.10 4.10 7.72
CA ALA A 615 -42.77 4.58 7.37
C ALA A 615 -41.73 3.54 7.84
N PRO A 616 -40.42 3.67 7.54
CA PRO A 616 -39.42 2.73 8.05
C PRO A 616 -39.50 2.57 9.58
N PRO A 617 -39.53 1.33 10.09
CA PRO A 617 -39.76 1.05 11.50
C PRO A 617 -38.54 1.36 12.38
N PRO A 618 -38.69 1.46 13.71
CA PRO A 618 -37.55 1.60 14.62
C PRO A 618 -36.65 0.36 14.58
N THR A 619 -35.37 0.54 14.93
CA THR A 619 -34.36 -0.53 14.79
C THR A 619 -34.68 -1.78 15.62
N ASP A 620 -35.25 -1.62 16.83
CA ASP A 620 -35.79 -2.75 17.62
C ASP A 620 -37.32 -2.73 17.57
N GLU A 621 -37.88 -3.15 16.44
CA GLU A 621 -39.33 -3.28 16.23
C GLU A 621 -39.99 -4.11 17.33
N GLY A 622 -39.31 -5.17 17.77
CA GLY A 622 -39.78 -6.06 18.81
C GLY A 622 -40.00 -5.37 20.16
N HIS A 623 -39.33 -4.25 20.41
CA HIS A 623 -39.47 -3.43 21.61
C HIS A 623 -40.46 -2.30 21.52
N TYR A 624 -41.16 -2.10 20.40
CA TYR A 624 -42.13 -1.01 20.28
C TYR A 624 -43.15 -1.06 21.42
N GLY A 625 -43.05 -0.11 22.37
CA GLY A 625 -43.49 -0.31 23.74
C GLY A 625 -42.52 0.18 24.82
N ILE A 626 -42.61 -0.41 26.01
CA ILE A 626 -41.85 -0.07 27.21
C ILE A 626 -41.50 -1.32 28.04
N THR A 627 -40.25 -1.40 28.47
CA THR A 627 -39.73 -2.44 29.37
C THR A 627 -39.06 -1.81 30.58
N LEU A 628 -39.38 -2.35 31.77
CA LEU A 628 -38.75 -1.99 33.04
C LEU A 628 -37.83 -3.11 33.49
N TYR A 629 -36.56 -2.78 33.70
CA TYR A 629 -35.56 -3.69 34.21
C TYR A 629 -35.16 -3.32 35.64
N LYS A 630 -35.03 -4.33 36.50
CA LYS A 630 -34.40 -4.18 37.80
C LYS A 630 -32.91 -3.98 37.59
N VAL A 631 -32.36 -2.89 38.11
CA VAL A 631 -30.92 -2.67 38.18
C VAL A 631 -30.44 -3.37 39.46
N GLU A 632 -29.65 -4.42 39.32
CA GLU A 632 -29.00 -5.04 40.47
C GLU A 632 -27.95 -4.08 41.02
N ASN A 633 -28.01 -3.83 42.33
CA ASN A 633 -26.88 -3.22 43.02
C ASN A 633 -25.79 -4.29 43.07
N GLN A 634 -24.62 -3.95 42.53
CA GLN A 634 -23.39 -4.73 42.70
C GLN A 634 -23.10 -5.02 44.17
#